data_AF-A0A956M333-F1
#
_entry.id   AF-A0A956M333-F1
#
_cell.length_a   1.000
_cell.length_b   1.000
_cell.length_c   1.000
_cell.angle_alpha   90.00
_cell.angle_beta   90.00
_cell.angle_gamma   90.00
#
_symmetry.space_group_name_H-M   'P 1'
#
loop_
_entity.id
_entity.type
_entity.pdbx_description
1 polymer ?
#
loop_
_entity_poly.entity_id
_entity_poly.type
_entity_poly.pdbx_seq_one_letter_code
_entity_poly.pdbx_strand_id
1 'polypeptide(L)'
;MGVNGVGTADAVAPSVAWNSVNNEYLVVWSGDDGTGTLVDGEFEIFGQRLAGATGAEVGTNDFRISDMGLDGDPLLDAETPAVAYNATQNEYLVVWSGDDITDEEMEVHGQRLAGVTGAEVGTNDFRISDMGLNGDPLFDALAPQVVYAQSRGEYLVVWEGDDNSGILVNGEFEIWGQRLTAATGAEVGTNDFRISDMGPDGNASYDAQSPSVAWASAENRYLVVWSGDDNVGGVVEGEREVFGQMIDGTTGSAVGTNDFRISDMGSDGDPLFDAFNRSVGYNAAAG
;
A
#
# COMPACT_ATOMS: atom_id res chain seq x y z
N MET A 1 -11.44 -13.90 14.95
CA MET A 1 -12.88 -13.89 14.69
C MET A 1 -13.58 -13.84 16.03
N GLY A 2 -14.11 -12.67 16.38
CA GLY A 2 -15.04 -12.49 17.48
C GLY A 2 -16.11 -13.59 17.51
N VAL A 3 -16.67 -13.81 18.70
CA VAL A 3 -17.75 -14.78 18.90
C VAL A 3 -18.83 -14.60 17.83
N ASN A 4 -19.05 -15.63 17.00
CA ASN A 4 -20.07 -15.65 15.95
C ASN A 4 -21.40 -15.05 16.47
N GLY A 5 -21.84 -13.94 15.89
CA GLY A 5 -23.15 -13.33 16.17
C GLY A 5 -23.14 -12.03 16.99
N VAL A 6 -22.00 -11.39 17.20
CA VAL A 6 -21.97 -9.96 17.60
C VAL A 6 -21.90 -9.13 16.33
N GLY A 7 -22.89 -8.27 16.10
CA GLY A 7 -23.03 -7.48 14.86
C GLY A 7 -22.11 -6.26 14.78
N THR A 8 -20.93 -6.34 15.40
CA THR A 8 -19.95 -5.27 15.56
C THR A 8 -18.53 -5.73 15.21
N ALA A 9 -18.34 -6.99 14.79
CA ALA A 9 -17.02 -7.46 14.38
C ALA A 9 -16.92 -7.51 12.86
N ASP A 10 -15.99 -6.75 12.31
CA ASP A 10 -15.78 -6.60 10.87
C ASP A 10 -14.35 -7.02 10.47
N ALA A 11 -14.22 -7.54 9.25
CA ALA A 11 -12.93 -7.89 8.65
C ALA A 11 -12.96 -7.54 7.16
N VAL A 12 -12.10 -6.60 6.77
CA VAL A 12 -12.13 -5.97 5.44
C VAL A 12 -10.72 -5.86 4.84
N ALA A 13 -10.68 -5.53 3.54
CA ALA A 13 -9.45 -5.28 2.79
C ALA A 13 -8.34 -6.35 2.98
N PRO A 14 -8.60 -7.65 2.73
CA PRO A 14 -7.61 -8.67 2.94
C PRO A 14 -6.48 -8.59 1.91
N SER A 15 -5.24 -8.84 2.35
CA SER A 15 -4.06 -9.00 1.50
C SER A 15 -3.34 -10.31 1.85
N VAL A 16 -2.63 -10.89 0.88
CA VAL A 16 -2.01 -12.21 1.03
C VAL A 16 -0.62 -12.27 0.39
N ALA A 17 0.33 -12.86 1.11
CA ALA A 17 1.64 -13.20 0.59
C ALA A 17 1.96 -14.68 0.80
N TRP A 18 2.57 -15.31 -0.20
CA TRP A 18 3.05 -16.67 -0.11
C TRP A 18 4.50 -16.72 0.39
N ASN A 19 4.71 -17.43 1.49
CA ASN A 19 6.02 -17.78 2.01
C ASN A 19 6.50 -19.09 1.37
N SER A 20 7.43 -18.93 0.42
CA SER A 20 8.01 -20.02 -0.34
C SER A 20 9.00 -20.89 0.45
N VAL A 21 9.50 -20.43 1.60
CA VAL A 21 10.42 -21.18 2.47
C VAL A 21 9.67 -22.17 3.35
N ASN A 22 8.54 -21.76 3.91
CA ASN A 22 7.72 -22.56 4.82
C ASN A 22 6.55 -23.26 4.11
N ASN A 23 6.28 -22.92 2.85
CA ASN A 23 5.06 -23.30 2.14
C ASN A 23 3.81 -22.92 2.95
N GLU A 24 3.71 -21.64 3.27
CA GLU A 24 2.61 -21.05 4.03
C GLU A 24 2.14 -19.76 3.34
N TYR A 25 0.94 -19.31 3.67
CA TYR A 25 0.46 -17.98 3.32
C TYR A 25 0.37 -17.15 4.61
N LEU A 26 0.70 -15.87 4.54
CA LEU A 26 0.22 -14.89 5.52
C LEU A 26 -0.93 -14.14 4.88
N VAL A 27 -2.11 -14.21 5.50
CA VAL A 27 -3.27 -13.37 5.17
C VAL A 27 -3.34 -12.28 6.24
N VAL A 28 -3.46 -11.03 5.82
CA VAL A 28 -3.67 -9.86 6.69
C VAL A 28 -4.96 -9.15 6.31
N TRP A 29 -5.61 -8.49 7.26
CA TRP A 29 -6.84 -7.74 7.04
C TRP A 29 -6.96 -6.61 8.08
N SER A 30 -7.72 -5.58 7.77
CA SER A 30 -8.18 -4.59 8.76
C SER A 30 -9.40 -5.17 9.47
N GLY A 31 -9.41 -5.15 10.79
CA GLY A 31 -10.47 -5.77 11.57
C GLY A 31 -10.84 -4.99 12.81
N ASP A 32 -12.15 -4.94 13.06
CA ASP A 32 -12.74 -4.57 14.33
C ASP A 32 -13.11 -5.88 15.03
N ASP A 33 -12.32 -6.30 16.01
CA ASP A 33 -12.60 -7.53 16.77
C ASP A 33 -13.30 -7.21 18.10
N GLY A 34 -13.23 -5.95 18.59
CA GLY A 34 -13.76 -5.51 19.88
C GLY A 34 -13.36 -6.40 21.06
N THR A 35 -12.23 -7.12 20.97
CA THR A 35 -11.77 -8.06 22.00
C THR A 35 -10.50 -7.58 22.71
N GLY A 36 -10.32 -8.06 23.95
CA GLY A 36 -9.14 -7.75 24.73
C GLY A 36 -9.18 -6.31 25.26
N THR A 37 -8.19 -5.52 24.85
CA THR A 37 -8.05 -4.11 25.19
C THR A 37 -8.67 -3.17 24.16
N LEU A 38 -9.01 -3.69 22.97
CA LEU A 38 -9.67 -2.95 21.89
C LEU A 38 -11.17 -2.78 22.16
N VAL A 39 -11.74 -1.70 21.63
CA VAL A 39 -13.18 -1.39 21.67
C VAL A 39 -13.85 -1.48 20.29
N ASP A 40 -15.18 -1.48 20.27
CA ASP A 40 -15.98 -1.43 19.02
C ASP A 40 -15.67 -0.13 18.26
N GLY A 41 -15.37 -0.24 16.97
CA GLY A 41 -14.93 0.84 16.09
C GLY A 41 -13.43 1.14 16.13
N GLU A 42 -12.61 0.34 16.81
CA GLU A 42 -11.14 0.46 16.82
C GLU A 42 -10.55 -0.59 15.87
N PHE A 43 -10.26 -0.17 14.64
CA PHE A 43 -9.76 -1.03 13.57
C PHE A 43 -8.25 -1.20 13.66
N GLU A 44 -7.81 -2.44 13.61
CA GLU A 44 -6.39 -2.78 13.60
C GLU A 44 -6.06 -3.79 12.50
N ILE A 45 -4.79 -3.88 12.11
CA ILE A 45 -4.33 -4.90 11.18
C ILE A 45 -4.10 -6.20 11.94
N PHE A 46 -4.78 -7.25 11.50
CA PHE A 46 -4.61 -8.59 12.00
C PHE A 46 -4.01 -9.50 10.94
N GLY A 47 -3.42 -10.60 11.39
CA GLY A 47 -2.86 -11.63 10.53
C GLY A 47 -3.17 -13.05 10.98
N GLN A 48 -3.24 -13.93 9.99
CA GLN A 48 -3.29 -15.37 10.18
C GLN A 48 -2.40 -16.07 9.16
N ARG A 49 -1.56 -17.00 9.66
CA ARG A 49 -0.75 -17.87 8.80
C ARG A 49 -1.54 -19.13 8.45
N LEU A 50 -1.46 -19.55 7.20
CA LEU A 50 -2.15 -20.72 6.66
C LEU A 50 -1.15 -21.68 6.04
N ALA A 51 -1.27 -22.97 6.33
CA ALA A 51 -0.49 -24.02 5.71
C ALA A 51 -0.80 -24.09 4.20
N GLY A 52 0.20 -23.92 3.34
CA GLY A 52 -0.02 -23.80 1.90
C GLY A 52 -0.62 -25.04 1.24
N ALA A 53 -0.45 -26.22 1.87
CA ALA A 53 -0.99 -27.48 1.37
C ALA A 53 -2.48 -27.71 1.70
N THR A 54 -3.00 -27.10 2.77
CA THR A 54 -4.33 -27.43 3.32
C THR A 54 -5.21 -26.22 3.57
N GLY A 55 -4.63 -25.02 3.62
CA GLY A 55 -5.30 -23.80 4.10
C GLY A 55 -5.59 -23.81 5.61
N ALA A 56 -5.07 -24.78 6.36
CA ALA A 56 -5.28 -24.84 7.81
C ALA A 56 -4.45 -23.76 8.51
N GLU A 57 -5.01 -23.15 9.56
CA GLU A 57 -4.30 -22.18 10.39
C GLU A 57 -3.04 -22.76 11.03
N VAL A 58 -1.99 -21.93 11.07
CA VAL A 58 -0.68 -22.24 11.64
C VAL A 58 -0.33 -21.19 12.68
N GLY A 59 0.06 -21.63 13.88
CA GLY A 59 0.54 -20.74 14.94
C GLY A 59 -0.60 -20.16 15.77
N THR A 60 -0.41 -18.94 16.26
CA THR A 60 -1.42 -18.19 17.00
C THR A 60 -2.60 -17.88 16.08
N ASN A 61 -3.81 -18.05 16.60
CA ASN A 61 -5.04 -17.64 15.93
C ASN A 61 -5.13 -16.11 15.96
N ASP A 62 -5.33 -15.47 14.81
CA ASP A 62 -5.58 -14.04 14.60
C ASP A 62 -4.75 -13.14 15.53
N PHE A 63 -3.54 -12.78 15.10
CA PHE A 63 -2.67 -11.90 15.87
C PHE A 63 -2.73 -10.46 15.33
N ARG A 64 -2.84 -9.48 16.24
CA ARG A 64 -2.69 -8.06 15.93
C ARG A 64 -1.26 -7.78 15.44
N ILE A 65 -1.13 -6.90 14.46
CA ILE A 65 0.14 -6.52 13.80
C ILE A 65 0.43 -5.04 13.98
N SER A 66 -0.59 -4.19 13.96
CA SER A 66 -0.46 -2.75 14.16
C SER A 66 -0.95 -2.34 15.55
N ASP A 67 -0.42 -1.25 16.06
CA ASP A 67 -0.86 -0.53 17.26
C ASP A 67 -1.00 0.95 16.89
N MET A 68 -2.17 1.38 16.40
CA MET A 68 -2.45 2.80 16.12
C MET A 68 -2.99 3.45 17.39
N GLY A 69 -2.23 4.37 17.97
CA GLY A 69 -2.62 5.06 19.19
C GLY A 69 -2.60 4.19 20.45
N LEU A 70 -3.46 4.53 21.41
CA LEU A 70 -3.61 3.80 22.66
C LEU A 70 -4.85 2.90 22.59
N ASP A 71 -4.69 1.65 23.01
CA ASP A 71 -5.81 0.71 23.08
C ASP A 71 -7.06 1.32 23.76
N GLY A 72 -8.21 1.19 23.10
CA GLY A 72 -9.50 1.70 23.53
C GLY A 72 -9.87 3.08 22.98
N ASP A 73 -9.13 3.58 21.98
CA ASP A 73 -9.41 4.84 21.29
C ASP A 73 -9.91 4.56 19.85
N PRO A 74 -11.23 4.55 19.59
CA PRO A 74 -11.81 4.22 18.29
C PRO A 74 -11.77 5.41 17.30
N LEU A 75 -10.81 6.32 17.49
CA LEU A 75 -10.52 7.44 16.59
C LEU A 75 -9.16 7.28 15.92
N LEU A 76 -8.47 6.16 16.19
CA LEU A 76 -7.14 5.85 15.69
C LEU A 76 -7.20 4.42 15.18
N ASP A 77 -7.05 4.27 13.88
CA ASP A 77 -7.42 3.09 13.11
C ASP A 77 -6.31 2.70 12.14
N ALA A 78 -6.30 1.41 11.76
CA ALA A 78 -5.44 0.86 10.73
C ALA A 78 -6.27 0.22 9.61
N GLU A 79 -6.01 0.64 8.38
CA GLU A 79 -6.79 0.31 7.21
C GLU A 79 -5.95 -0.13 6.00
N THR A 80 -6.60 -0.83 5.07
CA THR A 80 -6.05 -1.17 3.73
C THR A 80 -4.66 -1.82 3.73
N PRO A 81 -4.44 -2.93 4.47
CA PRO A 81 -3.13 -3.52 4.57
C PRO A 81 -2.64 -4.14 3.24
N ALA A 82 -1.33 -4.11 3.02
CA ALA A 82 -0.64 -4.86 1.99
C ALA A 82 0.54 -5.63 2.56
N VAL A 83 0.84 -6.81 2.00
CA VAL A 83 1.91 -7.68 2.49
C VAL A 83 2.82 -8.18 1.37
N ALA A 84 4.13 -8.12 1.62
CA ALA A 84 5.15 -8.72 0.76
C ALA A 84 6.02 -9.70 1.55
N TYR A 85 6.41 -10.81 0.90
CA TYR A 85 7.30 -11.80 1.49
C TYR A 85 8.74 -11.67 0.96
N ASN A 86 9.68 -11.60 1.89
CA ASN A 86 11.12 -11.63 1.65
C ASN A 86 11.68 -13.02 1.96
N ALA A 87 11.89 -13.80 0.89
CA ALA A 87 12.46 -15.14 0.97
C ALA A 87 13.93 -15.19 1.42
N THR A 88 14.67 -14.09 1.35
CA THR A 88 16.09 -14.03 1.71
C THR A 88 16.28 -14.04 3.23
N GLN A 89 15.41 -13.32 3.95
CA GLN A 89 15.43 -13.27 5.42
C GLN A 89 14.37 -14.17 6.07
N ASN A 90 13.48 -14.75 5.26
CA ASN A 90 12.27 -15.42 5.72
C ASN A 90 11.44 -14.51 6.63
N GLU A 91 11.07 -13.36 6.09
CA GLU A 91 10.29 -12.33 6.78
C GLU A 91 9.20 -11.80 5.86
N TYR A 92 8.13 -11.24 6.44
CA TYR A 92 7.16 -10.43 5.75
C TYR A 92 7.40 -8.96 6.08
N LEU A 93 7.02 -8.07 5.17
CA LEU A 93 6.72 -6.67 5.48
C LEU A 93 5.21 -6.49 5.25
N VAL A 94 4.51 -6.06 6.30
CA VAL A 94 3.12 -5.63 6.25
C VAL A 94 3.13 -4.12 6.33
N VAL A 95 2.37 -3.45 5.46
CA VAL A 95 2.16 -2.01 5.45
C VAL A 95 0.67 -1.71 5.45
N TRP A 96 0.26 -0.56 5.98
CA TRP A 96 -1.13 -0.13 6.06
C TRP A 96 -1.22 1.39 6.11
N SER A 97 -2.41 1.91 5.87
CA SER A 97 -2.77 3.31 6.15
C SER A 97 -3.26 3.38 7.59
N GLY A 98 -2.86 4.36 8.38
CA GLY A 98 -3.42 4.54 9.72
C GLY A 98 -3.07 5.88 10.34
N ASP A 99 -3.84 6.27 11.35
CA ASP A 99 -3.67 7.47 12.15
C ASP A 99 -3.26 7.11 13.58
N ASP A 100 -1.99 7.38 13.93
CA ASP A 100 -1.41 6.95 15.21
C ASP A 100 -1.51 8.00 16.33
N ILE A 101 -1.57 9.29 15.96
CA ILE A 101 -1.51 10.40 16.93
C ILE A 101 -2.69 11.36 16.78
N THR A 102 -3.05 11.67 15.54
CA THR A 102 -4.08 12.65 15.21
C THR A 102 -5.12 11.97 14.36
N ASP A 103 -6.34 11.86 14.89
CA ASP A 103 -7.54 11.41 14.18
C ASP A 103 -7.64 12.09 12.80
N GLU A 104 -7.93 11.30 11.78
CA GLU A 104 -8.01 11.70 10.36
C GLU A 104 -6.67 12.14 9.71
N GLU A 105 -5.50 11.97 10.35
CA GLU A 105 -4.18 12.12 9.68
C GLU A 105 -3.65 10.75 9.26
N MET A 106 -4.01 10.30 8.06
CA MET A 106 -3.63 8.97 7.61
C MET A 106 -2.22 8.95 7.05
N GLU A 107 -1.40 8.04 7.57
CA GLU A 107 -0.04 7.82 7.09
C GLU A 107 0.18 6.35 6.75
N VAL A 108 1.18 6.06 5.92
CA VAL A 108 1.62 4.70 5.66
C VAL A 108 2.56 4.27 6.77
N HIS A 109 2.16 3.22 7.49
CA HIS A 109 2.96 2.55 8.51
C HIS A 109 3.36 1.16 8.03
N GLY A 110 4.33 0.57 8.71
CA GLY A 110 4.72 -0.82 8.45
C GLY A 110 5.35 -1.53 9.63
N GLN A 111 5.24 -2.85 9.58
CA GLN A 111 5.80 -3.78 10.54
C GLN A 111 6.36 -5.00 9.82
N ARG A 112 7.59 -5.39 10.21
CA ARG A 112 8.21 -6.63 9.72
C ARG A 112 7.84 -7.79 10.63
N LEU A 113 7.61 -8.96 10.03
CA LEU A 113 7.22 -10.16 10.74
C LEU A 113 8.13 -11.33 10.40
N ALA A 114 8.53 -12.10 11.40
CA ALA A 114 9.30 -13.33 11.22
C ALA A 114 8.45 -14.38 10.49
N GLY A 115 8.91 -14.89 9.36
CA GLY A 115 8.14 -15.78 8.50
C GLY A 115 7.74 -17.12 9.13
N VAL A 116 8.46 -17.54 10.18
CA VAL A 116 8.24 -18.81 10.90
C VAL A 116 7.25 -18.69 12.06
N THR A 117 7.08 -17.50 12.62
CA THR A 117 6.26 -17.30 13.83
C THR A 117 5.15 -16.29 13.64
N GLY A 118 5.30 -15.33 12.74
CA GLY A 118 4.46 -14.13 12.66
C GLY A 118 4.83 -13.08 13.70
N ALA A 119 5.86 -13.31 14.51
CA ALA A 119 6.29 -12.35 15.53
C ALA A 119 6.96 -11.13 14.89
N GLU A 120 6.73 -9.95 15.45
CA GLU A 120 7.35 -8.70 15.02
C GLU A 120 8.88 -8.74 15.06
N VAL A 121 9.48 -8.05 14.10
CA VAL A 121 10.92 -7.92 13.94
C VAL A 121 11.27 -6.44 13.81
N GLY A 122 12.07 -5.93 14.74
CA GLY A 122 12.55 -4.54 14.69
C GLY A 122 11.76 -3.63 15.61
N THR A 123 11.64 -2.36 15.21
CA THR A 123 10.83 -1.35 15.89
C THR A 123 9.35 -1.67 15.68
N ASN A 124 8.55 -1.48 16.74
CA ASN A 124 7.08 -1.50 16.66
C ASN A 124 6.65 -0.33 15.78
N ASP A 125 5.92 -0.64 14.71
CA ASP A 125 5.28 0.28 13.78
C ASP A 125 6.10 1.51 13.39
N PHE A 126 6.76 1.43 12.24
CA PHE A 126 7.48 2.56 11.69
C PHE A 126 6.64 3.24 10.62
N ARG A 127 6.48 4.56 10.75
CA ARG A 127 5.96 5.44 9.68
C ARG A 127 6.91 5.39 8.48
N ILE A 128 6.33 5.33 7.28
CA ILE A 128 7.00 5.21 5.98
C ILE A 128 6.78 6.45 5.14
N SER A 129 5.59 7.02 5.16
CA SER A 129 5.29 8.27 4.45
C SER A 129 5.57 9.49 5.32
N ASP A 130 5.89 10.58 4.66
CA ASP A 130 6.02 11.93 5.19
C ASP A 130 5.17 12.85 4.29
N MET A 131 3.85 12.80 4.42
CA MET A 131 2.95 13.75 3.74
C MET A 131 2.87 15.03 4.57
N GLY A 132 3.44 16.11 4.05
CA GLY A 132 3.30 17.44 4.66
C GLY A 132 3.74 17.59 6.12
N LEU A 133 2.90 18.27 6.90
CA LEU A 133 3.16 18.57 8.31
C LEU A 133 2.47 17.54 9.20
N ASN A 134 3.23 16.90 10.10
CA ASN A 134 2.67 15.92 11.04
C ASN A 134 1.50 16.48 11.85
N GLY A 135 0.43 15.70 11.92
CA GLY A 135 -0.81 16.04 12.64
C GLY A 135 -1.68 17.09 11.95
N ASP A 136 -1.56 17.24 10.63
CA ASP A 136 -2.45 18.04 9.81
C ASP A 136 -3.28 17.11 8.90
N PRO A 137 -4.58 16.88 9.17
CA PRO A 137 -5.43 15.93 8.45
C PRO A 137 -5.81 16.40 7.03
N LEU A 138 -5.17 17.47 6.53
CA LEU A 138 -5.21 17.82 5.12
C LEU A 138 -4.15 17.07 4.31
N PHE A 139 -3.30 16.29 4.96
CA PHE A 139 -2.29 15.47 4.34
C PHE A 139 -2.58 14.01 4.68
N ASP A 140 -2.70 13.19 3.63
CA ASP A 140 -3.06 11.79 3.78
C ASP A 140 -2.19 10.91 2.89
N ALA A 141 -1.94 9.68 3.35
CA ALA A 141 -1.28 8.62 2.61
C ALA A 141 -2.09 7.32 2.73
N LEU A 142 -2.78 6.96 1.65
CA LEU A 142 -3.82 5.92 1.65
C LEU A 142 -3.48 4.75 0.71
N ALA A 143 -4.21 3.65 0.89
CA ALA A 143 -4.19 2.48 0.01
C ALA A 143 -2.78 1.98 -0.39
N PRO A 144 -1.86 1.74 0.57
CA PRO A 144 -0.50 1.38 0.25
C PRO A 144 -0.41 0.01 -0.42
N GLN A 145 0.62 -0.18 -1.24
CA GLN A 145 1.03 -1.46 -1.81
C GLN A 145 2.53 -1.65 -1.64
N VAL A 146 2.95 -2.91 -1.51
CA VAL A 146 4.35 -3.24 -1.26
C VAL A 146 4.81 -4.41 -2.14
N VAL A 147 6.04 -4.32 -2.65
CA VAL A 147 6.71 -5.43 -3.35
C VAL A 147 8.15 -5.60 -2.88
N TYR A 148 8.60 -6.85 -2.77
CA TYR A 148 9.99 -7.17 -2.46
C TYR A 148 10.84 -7.31 -3.74
N ALA A 149 11.81 -6.43 -3.92
CA ALA A 149 12.82 -6.50 -4.97
C ALA A 149 13.99 -7.40 -4.54
N GLN A 150 13.84 -8.71 -4.73
CA GLN A 150 14.78 -9.71 -4.19
C GLN A 150 16.25 -9.50 -4.60
N SER A 151 16.52 -9.16 -5.85
CA SER A 151 17.90 -8.93 -6.33
C SER A 151 18.55 -7.68 -5.72
N ARG A 152 17.75 -6.84 -5.05
CA ARG A 152 18.20 -5.61 -4.39
C ARG A 152 18.25 -5.73 -2.87
N GLY A 153 17.49 -6.65 -2.29
CA GLY A 153 17.30 -6.68 -0.83
C GLY A 153 16.57 -5.43 -0.33
N GLU A 154 15.60 -4.96 -1.11
CA GLU A 154 14.83 -3.75 -0.84
C GLU A 154 13.34 -4.02 -1.08
N TYR A 155 12.49 -3.23 -0.43
CA TYR A 155 11.08 -3.11 -0.77
C TYR A 155 10.84 -1.79 -1.52
N LEU A 156 9.82 -1.76 -2.36
CA LEU A 156 9.18 -0.51 -2.78
C LEU A 156 7.76 -0.51 -2.20
N VAL A 157 7.45 0.55 -1.46
CA VAL A 157 6.11 0.87 -0.96
C VAL A 157 5.59 2.03 -1.80
N VAL A 158 4.35 1.94 -2.27
CA VAL A 158 3.67 3.01 -3.03
C VAL A 158 2.28 3.25 -2.44
N TRP A 159 1.78 4.47 -2.49
CA TRP A 159 0.50 4.87 -1.92
C TRP A 159 -0.12 6.02 -2.74
N GLU A 160 -1.41 6.28 -2.56
CA GLU A 160 -2.02 7.55 -3.00
C GLU A 160 -1.82 8.58 -1.89
N GLY A 161 -1.38 9.79 -2.21
CA GLY A 161 -1.03 10.79 -1.22
C GLY A 161 -1.49 12.20 -1.59
N ASP A 162 -2.07 12.90 -0.61
CA ASP A 162 -2.40 14.31 -0.67
C ASP A 162 -1.27 15.11 -0.03
N ASP A 163 -0.25 15.47 -0.81
CA ASP A 163 0.84 16.33 -0.34
C ASP A 163 0.60 17.77 -0.77
N ASN A 164 0.01 18.57 0.11
CA ASN A 164 -0.28 20.01 -0.12
C ASN A 164 0.96 20.92 -0.07
N SER A 165 2.14 20.37 -0.28
CA SER A 165 3.39 21.10 -0.27
C SER A 165 3.81 21.58 -1.68
N GLY A 166 4.43 22.76 -1.72
CA GLY A 166 5.03 23.27 -2.96
C GLY A 166 4.01 23.71 -4.02
N ILE A 167 3.83 22.88 -5.05
CA ILE A 167 3.02 23.19 -6.25
C ILE A 167 1.65 22.51 -6.26
N LEU A 168 1.46 21.52 -5.37
CA LEU A 168 0.24 20.76 -5.23
C LEU A 168 -0.74 21.44 -4.24
N VAL A 169 -2.02 21.10 -4.33
CA VAL A 169 -3.10 21.66 -3.50
C VAL A 169 -4.01 20.57 -2.94
N ASN A 170 -4.74 20.90 -1.87
CA ASN A 170 -5.62 19.95 -1.18
C ASN A 170 -6.61 19.25 -2.11
N GLY A 171 -6.61 17.92 -2.06
CA GLY A 171 -7.40 17.03 -2.90
C GLY A 171 -6.75 16.67 -4.23
N GLU A 172 -5.52 17.11 -4.48
CA GLU A 172 -4.72 16.73 -5.66
C GLU A 172 -3.90 15.48 -5.33
N PHE A 173 -4.58 14.34 -5.25
CA PHE A 173 -3.94 13.07 -4.92
C PHE A 173 -3.01 12.61 -6.04
N GLU A 174 -1.82 12.19 -5.66
CA GLU A 174 -0.83 11.62 -6.55
C GLU A 174 -0.33 10.28 -6.02
N ILE A 175 0.26 9.44 -6.88
CA ILE A 175 0.94 8.24 -6.43
C ILE A 175 2.33 8.62 -5.97
N TRP A 176 2.67 8.21 -4.75
CA TRP A 176 3.98 8.39 -4.16
C TRP A 176 4.63 7.04 -3.93
N GLY A 177 5.93 7.06 -3.65
CA GLY A 177 6.61 5.87 -3.19
C GLY A 177 7.88 6.14 -2.42
N GLN A 178 8.26 5.11 -1.65
CA GLN A 178 9.47 5.07 -0.86
C GLN A 178 10.10 3.68 -0.93
N ARG A 179 11.40 3.65 -1.13
CA ARG A 179 12.19 2.41 -1.10
C ARG A 179 12.71 2.16 0.30
N LEU A 180 12.65 0.91 0.75
CA LEU A 180 13.08 0.52 2.09
C LEU A 180 14.15 -0.58 2.00
N THR A 181 15.15 -0.57 2.88
CA THR A 181 16.04 -1.72 3.02
C THR A 181 15.28 -2.89 3.63
N ALA A 182 15.45 -4.09 3.10
CA ALA A 182 14.77 -5.25 3.68
C ALA A 182 15.37 -5.69 5.02
N ALA A 183 16.60 -5.27 5.32
CA ALA A 183 17.30 -5.62 6.55
C ALA A 183 16.76 -4.88 7.78
N THR A 184 16.31 -3.64 7.62
CA THR A 184 15.88 -2.79 8.75
C THR A 184 14.50 -2.18 8.56
N GLY A 185 14.00 -2.04 7.34
CA GLY A 185 12.83 -1.20 7.03
C GLY A 185 13.21 0.28 6.87
N ALA A 186 14.48 0.65 7.01
CA ALA A 186 14.90 2.04 6.83
C ALA A 186 14.83 2.49 5.36
N GLU A 187 14.53 3.76 5.14
CA GLU A 187 14.44 4.37 3.82
C GLU A 187 15.75 4.35 3.02
N VAL A 188 15.60 4.28 1.70
CA VAL A 188 16.67 4.29 0.71
C VAL A 188 16.37 5.33 -0.35
N GLY A 189 17.27 6.30 -0.49
CA GLY A 189 17.20 7.30 -1.56
C GLY A 189 16.63 8.62 -1.07
N THR A 190 15.93 9.31 -1.96
CA THR A 190 15.16 10.51 -1.61
C THR A 190 13.96 10.12 -0.77
N ASN A 191 13.62 10.96 0.21
CA ASN A 191 12.30 10.93 0.85
C ASN A 191 11.23 11.00 -0.23
N ASP A 192 10.18 10.23 -0.08
CA ASP A 192 8.91 10.22 -0.81
C ASP A 192 8.98 10.88 -2.18
N PHE A 193 9.06 10.04 -3.21
CA PHE A 193 9.08 10.54 -4.59
C PHE A 193 7.70 10.38 -5.22
N ARG A 194 7.20 11.48 -5.79
CA ARG A 194 6.00 11.48 -6.65
C ARG A 194 6.27 10.62 -7.90
N ILE A 195 5.35 9.72 -8.20
CA ILE A 195 5.40 8.74 -9.28
C ILE A 195 4.51 9.13 -10.45
N SER A 196 3.31 9.67 -10.17
CA SER A 196 2.36 10.12 -11.19
C SER A 196 2.30 11.64 -11.30
N ASP A 197 1.84 12.13 -12.45
CA ASP A 197 1.53 13.53 -12.73
C ASP A 197 0.21 13.60 -13.49
N MET A 198 -0.91 13.74 -12.76
CA MET A 198 -2.26 13.74 -13.30
C MET A 198 -2.76 15.17 -13.50
N GLY A 199 -2.89 15.60 -14.76
CA GLY A 199 -3.27 16.96 -15.09
C GLY A 199 -2.22 18.01 -14.71
N PRO A 200 -2.58 19.30 -14.63
CA PRO A 200 -1.66 20.37 -14.30
C PRO A 200 -1.55 20.55 -12.78
N ASP A 201 -0.32 20.67 -12.27
CA ASP A 201 -0.05 21.00 -10.86
C ASP A 201 -0.93 22.14 -10.32
N GLY A 202 -1.47 21.93 -9.12
CA GLY A 202 -2.32 22.87 -8.41
C GLY A 202 -3.80 22.76 -8.80
N ASN A 203 -4.23 21.61 -9.33
CA ASN A 203 -5.60 21.39 -9.76
C ASN A 203 -6.17 20.04 -9.33
N ALA A 204 -6.80 20.02 -8.15
CA ALA A 204 -7.52 18.89 -7.56
C ALA A 204 -8.74 18.35 -8.36
N SER A 205 -9.01 18.85 -9.57
CA SER A 205 -9.92 18.17 -10.51
C SER A 205 -9.29 16.93 -11.14
N TYR A 206 -7.96 16.77 -11.04
CA TYR A 206 -7.20 15.64 -11.55
C TYR A 206 -6.54 14.93 -10.37
N ASP A 207 -6.56 13.60 -10.38
CA ASP A 207 -6.05 12.79 -9.29
C ASP A 207 -5.56 11.41 -9.73
N ALA A 208 -4.76 10.78 -8.88
CA ALA A 208 -4.37 9.38 -8.97
C ALA A 208 -4.68 8.67 -7.64
N GLN A 209 -5.33 7.52 -7.71
CA GLN A 209 -5.83 6.84 -6.50
C GLN A 209 -5.79 5.34 -6.65
N SER A 210 -5.42 4.53 -5.64
CA SER A 210 -5.44 3.05 -5.41
C SER A 210 -4.30 2.16 -5.99
N PRO A 211 -3.02 2.57 -5.93
CA PRO A 211 -1.93 2.06 -6.78
C PRO A 211 -1.75 0.54 -6.77
N SER A 212 -0.99 0.01 -7.74
CA SER A 212 -0.51 -1.38 -7.75
C SER A 212 0.92 -1.43 -8.30
N VAL A 213 1.77 -2.30 -7.73
CA VAL A 213 3.20 -2.34 -8.05
C VAL A 213 3.71 -3.76 -8.26
N ALA A 214 4.57 -3.94 -9.25
CA ALA A 214 5.29 -5.18 -9.51
C ALA A 214 6.79 -4.95 -9.76
N TRP A 215 7.60 -5.91 -9.35
CA TRP A 215 9.06 -5.90 -9.57
C TRP A 215 9.45 -6.75 -10.78
N ALA A 216 9.96 -6.10 -11.83
CA ALA A 216 10.53 -6.73 -13.01
C ALA A 216 12.03 -6.99 -12.81
N SER A 217 12.34 -8.18 -12.29
CA SER A 217 13.70 -8.52 -11.84
C SER A 217 14.73 -8.62 -12.94
N ALA A 218 14.34 -8.96 -14.17
CA ALA A 218 15.27 -9.06 -15.30
C ALA A 218 15.72 -7.68 -15.80
N GLU A 219 14.86 -6.68 -15.66
CA GLU A 219 15.06 -5.32 -16.12
C GLU A 219 15.54 -4.36 -15.03
N ASN A 220 15.61 -4.82 -13.77
CA ASN A 220 15.87 -4.01 -12.59
C ASN A 220 14.93 -2.79 -12.52
N ARG A 221 13.62 -3.02 -12.71
CA ARG A 221 12.61 -1.96 -12.75
C ARG A 221 11.35 -2.36 -12.01
N TYR A 222 10.64 -1.37 -11.49
CA TYR A 222 9.26 -1.53 -11.06
C TYR A 222 8.32 -1.05 -12.16
N LEU A 223 7.14 -1.64 -12.24
CA LEU A 223 5.98 -1.05 -12.91
C LEU A 223 4.98 -0.69 -11.82
N VAL A 224 4.65 0.59 -11.74
CA VAL A 224 3.59 1.12 -10.88
C VAL A 224 2.44 1.51 -11.79
N VAL A 225 1.23 1.05 -11.48
CA VAL A 225 0.02 1.36 -12.21
C VAL A 225 -1.01 1.95 -11.27
N TRP A 226 -1.78 2.90 -11.77
CA TRP A 226 -2.87 3.49 -11.03
C TRP A 226 -4.05 3.74 -11.92
N SER A 227 -5.13 4.23 -11.33
CA SER A 227 -6.19 4.82 -12.08
C SER A 227 -6.29 6.28 -11.68
N GLY A 228 -6.48 7.13 -12.68
CA GLY A 228 -6.39 8.56 -12.52
C GLY A 228 -7.16 9.30 -13.59
N ASP A 229 -7.44 10.56 -13.30
CA ASP A 229 -8.08 11.53 -14.15
C ASP A 229 -7.00 12.46 -14.71
N ASP A 230 -6.92 12.64 -16.02
CA ASP A 230 -5.85 13.39 -16.68
C ASP A 230 -6.39 14.18 -17.88
N ASN A 231 -5.58 15.05 -18.47
CA ASN A 231 -5.94 15.87 -19.63
C ASN A 231 -5.02 15.67 -20.85
N VAL A 232 -4.22 14.59 -20.84
CA VAL A 232 -3.31 14.23 -21.93
C VAL A 232 -3.90 13.16 -22.84
N GLY A 233 -3.38 13.04 -24.06
CA GLY A 233 -3.74 11.91 -24.93
C GLY A 233 -5.20 11.87 -25.41
N GLY A 234 -5.99 12.93 -25.19
CA GLY A 234 -7.39 13.02 -25.62
C GLY A 234 -8.40 12.86 -24.50
N VAL A 235 -7.97 12.42 -23.30
CA VAL A 235 -8.84 12.34 -22.12
C VAL A 235 -9.14 13.74 -21.57
N VAL A 236 -10.25 13.87 -20.85
CA VAL A 236 -10.74 15.11 -20.23
C VAL A 236 -11.08 14.88 -18.76
N GLU A 237 -11.21 15.97 -17.99
CA GLU A 237 -11.74 15.91 -16.61
C GLU A 237 -12.99 15.01 -16.51
N GLY A 238 -12.94 14.08 -15.57
CA GLY A 238 -13.95 13.07 -15.29
C GLY A 238 -13.84 11.80 -16.12
N GLU A 239 -12.83 11.66 -16.99
CA GLU A 239 -12.58 10.46 -17.79
C GLU A 239 -11.42 9.66 -17.19
N ARG A 240 -11.75 8.78 -16.24
CA ARG A 240 -10.75 8.07 -15.46
C ARG A 240 -10.20 6.88 -16.22
N GLU A 241 -8.88 6.78 -16.35
CA GLU A 241 -8.22 5.70 -17.07
C GLU A 241 -7.17 5.01 -16.19
N VAL A 242 -6.68 3.84 -16.62
CA VAL A 242 -5.54 3.17 -15.99
C VAL A 242 -4.26 3.68 -16.64
N PHE A 243 -3.37 4.23 -15.81
CA PHE A 243 -2.07 4.73 -16.19
C PHE A 243 -0.96 3.90 -15.54
N GLY A 244 0.27 4.11 -15.99
CA GLY A 244 1.42 3.56 -15.33
C GLY A 244 2.71 4.30 -15.61
N GLN A 245 3.68 4.05 -14.74
CA GLN A 245 5.04 4.56 -14.84
C GLN A 245 6.02 3.44 -14.52
N MET A 246 7.05 3.31 -15.36
CA MET A 246 8.19 2.45 -15.06
C MET A 246 9.14 3.21 -14.14
N ILE A 247 9.61 2.56 -13.07
CA ILE A 247 10.53 3.15 -12.10
C ILE A 247 11.86 2.40 -12.12
N ASP A 248 12.98 3.12 -12.18
CA ASP A 248 14.32 2.54 -12.08
C ASP A 248 14.52 1.93 -10.70
N GLY A 249 14.88 0.65 -10.65
CA GLY A 249 15.05 -0.06 -9.39
C GLY A 249 16.13 0.53 -8.49
N THR A 250 17.14 1.18 -9.06
CA THR A 250 18.31 1.70 -8.32
C THR A 250 18.13 3.12 -7.85
N THR A 251 17.50 3.98 -8.65
CA THR A 251 17.37 5.40 -8.32
C THR A 251 15.99 5.79 -7.81
N GLY A 252 14.95 4.98 -8.06
CA GLY A 252 13.56 5.37 -7.80
C GLY A 252 13.02 6.39 -8.81
N SER A 253 13.78 6.70 -9.87
CA SER A 253 13.37 7.69 -10.87
C SER A 253 12.48 7.08 -11.95
N ALA A 254 11.55 7.88 -12.48
CA ALA A 254 10.75 7.53 -13.65
C ALA A 254 11.62 7.21 -14.88
N VAL A 255 11.21 6.19 -15.64
CA VAL A 255 11.85 5.71 -16.86
C VAL A 255 10.84 5.70 -18.01
N GLY A 256 11.19 6.33 -19.14
CA GLY A 256 10.39 6.28 -20.35
C GLY A 256 9.38 7.42 -20.45
N THR A 257 8.23 7.14 -21.05
CA THR A 257 7.12 8.09 -21.17
C THR A 257 6.56 8.40 -19.79
N ASN A 258 6.33 9.68 -19.50
CA ASN A 258 5.60 10.12 -18.32
C ASN A 258 4.17 9.62 -18.42
N ASP A 259 3.73 8.84 -17.43
CA ASP A 259 2.35 8.40 -17.23
C ASP A 259 1.67 7.88 -18.50
N PHE A 260 2.10 6.70 -18.94
CA PHE A 260 1.49 6.12 -20.13
C PHE A 260 0.11 5.53 -19.80
N ARG A 261 -0.91 5.97 -20.54
CA ARG A 261 -2.24 5.37 -20.51
C ARG A 261 -2.18 3.91 -20.99
N ILE A 262 -2.79 3.01 -20.22
CA ILE A 262 -2.83 1.56 -20.45
C ILE A 262 -4.19 1.13 -20.98
N SER A 263 -5.28 1.66 -20.42
CA SER A 263 -6.64 1.33 -20.85
C SER A 263 -7.19 2.33 -21.85
N ASP A 264 -8.20 1.89 -22.60
CA ASP A 264 -8.94 2.69 -23.58
C ASP A 264 -10.41 2.26 -23.46
N MET A 265 -11.16 2.99 -22.64
CA MET A 265 -12.56 2.70 -22.34
C MET A 265 -13.46 3.76 -22.99
N GLY A 266 -14.18 3.37 -24.03
CA GLY A 266 -15.10 4.28 -24.70
C GLY A 266 -14.43 5.07 -25.81
N SER A 267 -14.76 6.35 -25.94
CA SER A 267 -14.12 7.26 -26.89
C SER A 267 -13.54 8.43 -26.12
N ASP A 268 -12.29 8.77 -26.41
CA ASP A 268 -11.59 9.92 -25.84
C ASP A 268 -12.49 11.17 -25.79
N GLY A 269 -12.53 11.80 -24.61
CA GLY A 269 -13.30 12.99 -24.31
C GLY A 269 -14.73 12.72 -23.84
N ASP A 270 -15.06 11.47 -23.49
CA ASP A 270 -16.38 11.09 -22.96
C ASP A 270 -16.27 10.59 -21.50
N PRO A 271 -16.50 11.45 -20.50
CA PRO A 271 -16.38 11.13 -19.07
C PRO A 271 -17.50 10.21 -18.55
N LEU A 272 -18.25 9.55 -19.46
CA LEU A 272 -19.19 8.49 -19.11
C LEU A 272 -18.55 7.10 -19.11
N PHE A 273 -17.29 7.00 -19.53
CA PHE A 273 -16.54 5.76 -19.58
C PHE A 273 -15.29 5.86 -18.72
N ASP A 274 -15.17 4.96 -17.75
CA ASP A 274 -14.08 4.94 -16.78
C ASP A 274 -13.46 3.54 -16.63
N ALA A 275 -12.20 3.50 -16.25
CA ALA A 275 -11.45 2.31 -15.88
C ALA A 275 -10.87 2.41 -14.46
N PHE A 276 -11.46 1.73 -13.48
CA PHE A 276 -11.05 1.87 -12.07
C PHE A 276 -10.09 0.80 -11.56
N ASN A 277 -10.38 -0.47 -11.88
CA ASN A 277 -9.70 -1.60 -11.29
C ASN A 277 -8.41 -1.90 -12.04
N ARG A 278 -7.28 -1.86 -11.33
CA ARG A 278 -5.98 -2.24 -11.88
C ARG A 278 -5.23 -3.16 -10.94
N SER A 279 -4.41 -3.99 -11.54
CA SER A 279 -3.49 -4.89 -10.87
C SER A 279 -2.35 -5.16 -11.82
N VAL A 280 -1.13 -5.20 -11.30
CA VAL A 280 0.05 -5.58 -12.07
C VAL A 280 0.73 -6.77 -11.40
N GLY A 281 1.24 -7.67 -12.23
CA GLY A 281 2.05 -8.80 -11.80
C GLY A 281 3.22 -8.99 -12.75
N TYR A 282 4.29 -9.62 -12.26
CA TYR A 282 5.46 -9.94 -13.06
C TYR A 282 5.70 -11.44 -13.09
N ASN A 283 6.03 -11.96 -14.27
CA ASN A 283 6.46 -13.34 -14.47
C ASN A 283 7.70 -13.35 -15.36
N ALA A 284 8.84 -13.78 -14.80
CA ALA A 284 10.10 -13.87 -15.51
C ALA A 284 10.16 -15.03 -16.53
N ALA A 285 9.13 -15.89 -16.59
CA ALA A 285 9.11 -17.05 -17.49
C ALA A 285 8.79 -16.64 -18.93
N ALA A 286 9.81 -16.17 -19.64
CA ALA A 286 9.91 -16.22 -21.09
C ALA A 286 11.36 -16.58 -21.48
N GLY A 287 11.64 -17.89 -21.56
CA GLY A 287 12.92 -18.46 -21.99
C GLY A 287 12.94 -19.97 -21.90
#